data_AF-A0A3D9L1C7-F1
#
_entry.id   AF-A0A3D9L1C7-F1
#
_cell.length_a   1.000
_cell.length_b   1.000
_cell.length_c   1.000
_cell.angle_alpha   90.00
_cell.angle_beta   90.00
_cell.angle_gamma   90.00
#
_symmetry.space_group_name_H-M   'P 1'
#
loop_
_entity.id
_entity.type
_entity.pdbx_description
1 polymer ?
#
loop_
_entity_poly.entity_id
_entity_poly.type
_entity_poly.pdbx_seq_one_letter_code
_entity_poly.pdbx_strand_id
1 'polypeptide(L)'
;MVNALKGSYSGSRTKSYLDDVDFSKATKLYDSANQSTKYTFSMRVKGDYMLRNFILVEPEFGEIQGLVFSHKVDQEWLIGLDTFPGWEQFTGTFTIEDLQGNLISESQISDGTSQFHNTSNGRENRQTCITNYVSTCTDWYVNGSYVDTYCHIETRTTCYSSGGGGGGASGGDLNGNTPQPQPERVVLEFDDSEPMGTAPSTSLSVEDAWEQDICQKTAFKNNDCVQDIWNKMKQNDVGYETLTNFLGDSPKAELCLDIKDIGDDANGNTDPSESGKVIINLNSTKLNRSKLSIARTLLHEMIHAELIGLVIKAGGYDDFQNYAKNYDDEFLAIWDYIEEFGKSGWQHEYMADNYITYISSGLKLLEAFYVSSSFKNAVNNGYYDDVIGEPWSWDNFYKYMAWEGLHKTEQFQTDIIDENLKNKYDQYRLRFEDGNSVNLDCQ
;
A
#
# COMPACT_ATOMS: atom_id res chain seq x y z
N MET A 1 11.69 -25.41 -1.76
CA MET A 1 12.29 -24.21 -2.36
C MET A 1 12.63 -23.16 -1.31
N VAL A 2 11.69 -22.63 -0.52
CA VAL A 2 12.00 -21.69 0.61
C VAL A 2 12.99 -22.26 1.65
N ASN A 3 12.95 -23.58 1.91
CA ASN A 3 13.88 -24.22 2.86
C ASN A 3 15.32 -24.39 2.36
N ALA A 4 15.58 -24.24 1.05
CA ALA A 4 16.95 -24.29 0.52
C ALA A 4 17.70 -22.95 0.74
N LEU A 5 16.96 -21.86 0.94
CA LEU A 5 17.48 -20.51 1.17
C LEU A 5 17.94 -20.28 2.63
N LYS A 6 17.49 -21.13 3.57
CA LYS A 6 17.83 -21.07 5.00
C LYS A 6 18.96 -22.03 5.40
N GLY A 7 19.95 -22.20 4.54
CA GLY A 7 21.08 -23.11 4.76
C GLY A 7 21.76 -22.91 6.13
N SER A 8 21.94 -23.99 6.88
CA SER A 8 22.52 -23.99 8.23
C SER A 8 24.01 -23.64 8.19
N TYR A 9 24.34 -22.38 8.48
CA TYR A 9 25.70 -21.94 8.80
C TYR A 9 25.77 -21.57 10.27
N SER A 10 26.63 -22.25 11.02
CA SER A 10 26.77 -22.14 12.49
C SER A 10 27.74 -21.04 12.95
N GLY A 11 27.82 -19.93 12.21
CA GLY A 11 28.57 -18.73 12.59
C GLY A 11 27.62 -17.56 12.76
N SER A 12 27.95 -16.61 13.65
CA SER A 12 27.21 -15.35 13.79
C SER A 12 27.17 -14.63 12.44
N ARG A 13 26.06 -14.79 11.70
CA ARG A 13 25.84 -14.17 10.40
C ARG A 13 25.25 -12.78 10.64
N THR A 14 25.85 -11.76 10.03
CA THR A 14 25.23 -10.44 9.88
C THR A 14 23.93 -10.58 9.07
N LYS A 15 22.84 -9.96 9.55
CA LYS A 15 21.51 -10.00 8.91
C LYS A 15 21.64 -9.60 7.44
N SER A 16 21.21 -10.47 6.52
CA SER A 16 21.20 -10.19 5.08
C SER A 16 19.87 -9.52 4.72
N TYR A 17 19.86 -8.67 3.69
CA TYR A 17 18.59 -8.10 3.22
C TYR A 17 17.59 -9.17 2.80
N LEU A 18 18.05 -10.33 2.34
CA LEU A 18 17.18 -11.44 1.98
C LEU A 18 16.42 -12.07 3.15
N ASP A 19 16.86 -11.84 4.39
CA ASP A 19 16.22 -12.41 5.57
C ASP A 19 14.82 -11.81 5.81
N ASP A 20 14.58 -10.61 5.30
CA ASP A 20 13.32 -9.86 5.42
C ASP A 20 12.50 -9.86 4.11
N VAL A 21 12.93 -10.61 3.09
CA VAL A 21 12.31 -10.63 1.75
C VAL A 21 11.25 -11.72 1.63
N ASP A 22 10.04 -11.33 1.25
CA ASP A 22 8.99 -12.25 0.83
C ASP A 22 9.02 -12.49 -0.69
N PHE A 23 9.75 -13.52 -1.11
CA PHE A 23 9.89 -13.94 -2.52
C PHE A 23 8.57 -14.36 -3.20
N SER A 24 7.48 -14.54 -2.45
CA SER A 24 6.17 -14.86 -3.05
C SER A 24 5.58 -13.67 -3.82
N LYS A 25 6.04 -12.44 -3.52
CA LYS A 25 5.56 -11.20 -4.12
C LYS A 25 6.46 -10.62 -5.20
N ALA A 26 7.56 -11.29 -5.46
CA ALA A 26 8.46 -10.89 -6.52
C ALA A 26 7.84 -11.17 -7.88
N THR A 27 7.90 -10.17 -8.77
CA THR A 27 7.77 -10.41 -10.20
C THR A 27 8.92 -11.31 -10.63
N LYS A 28 8.61 -12.43 -11.28
CA LYS A 28 9.59 -13.44 -11.70
C LYS A 28 9.70 -13.44 -13.20
N LEU A 29 10.91 -13.22 -13.70
CA LEU A 29 11.22 -13.35 -15.11
C LEU A 29 12.28 -14.45 -15.29
N TYR A 30 11.91 -15.53 -15.96
CA TYR A 30 12.84 -16.61 -16.27
C TYR A 30 13.60 -16.30 -17.56
N ASP A 31 14.92 -16.25 -17.48
CA ASP A 31 15.82 -16.15 -18.61
C ASP A 31 16.31 -17.54 -19.01
N SER A 32 15.69 -18.06 -20.09
CA SER A 32 16.03 -19.36 -20.64
C SER A 32 17.44 -19.46 -21.24
N ALA A 33 18.03 -18.34 -21.68
CA ALA A 33 19.36 -18.34 -22.28
C ALA A 33 20.44 -18.52 -21.22
N ASN A 34 20.24 -17.92 -20.05
CA ASN A 34 21.17 -17.98 -18.92
C ASN A 34 20.77 -18.98 -17.84
N GLN A 35 19.66 -19.69 -18.01
CA GLN A 35 19.08 -20.62 -17.02
C GLN A 35 18.97 -19.98 -15.63
N SER A 36 18.45 -18.75 -15.60
CA SER A 36 18.37 -17.95 -14.37
C SER A 36 17.00 -17.34 -14.19
N THR A 37 16.57 -17.18 -12.94
CA THR A 37 15.34 -16.44 -12.61
C THR A 37 15.71 -15.07 -12.06
N LYS A 38 15.18 -14.01 -12.67
CA LYS A 38 15.24 -12.64 -12.17
C LYS A 38 14.02 -12.40 -11.27
N TYR A 39 14.27 -11.91 -10.07
CA TYR A 39 13.24 -11.47 -9.13
C TYR A 39 13.30 -9.95 -8.98
N THR A 40 12.16 -9.27 -9.12
CA THR A 40 12.00 -7.83 -8.87
C THR A 40 10.87 -7.61 -7.87
N PHE A 41 11.09 -6.80 -6.83
CA PHE A 41 10.05 -6.36 -5.91
C PHE A 41 10.47 -5.07 -5.20
N SER A 42 9.46 -4.29 -4.83
CA SER A 42 9.60 -3.01 -4.13
C SER A 42 9.40 -3.20 -2.63
N MET A 43 10.29 -2.64 -1.80
CA MET A 43 10.12 -2.59 -0.35
C MET A 43 10.15 -1.14 0.15
N ARG A 44 9.24 -0.79 1.05
CA ARG A 44 9.32 0.42 1.87
C ARG A 44 10.03 0.07 3.18
N VAL A 45 11.00 0.88 3.59
CA VAL A 45 11.67 0.73 4.88
C VAL A 45 10.91 1.56 5.92
N LYS A 46 10.52 0.94 7.04
CA LYS A 46 9.76 1.58 8.11
C LYS A 46 10.49 2.83 8.63
N GLY A 47 9.82 3.98 8.61
CA GLY A 47 10.37 5.26 9.11
C GLY A 47 11.30 6.01 8.13
N ASP A 48 11.63 5.43 6.97
CA ASP A 48 12.43 6.07 5.93
C ASP A 48 11.60 6.17 4.63
N TYR A 49 11.62 7.33 3.97
CA TYR A 49 11.08 7.50 2.61
C TYR A 49 12.00 6.83 1.58
N MET A 50 12.22 5.52 1.75
CA MET A 50 13.14 4.72 0.97
C MET A 50 12.37 3.65 0.19
N LEU A 51 12.51 3.68 -1.13
CA LEU A 51 12.08 2.63 -2.03
C LEU A 51 13.26 1.72 -2.35
N ARG A 52 13.17 0.43 -2.06
CA ARG A 52 14.18 -0.55 -2.45
C ARG A 52 13.65 -1.47 -3.54
N ASN A 53 14.42 -1.60 -4.61
CA ASN A 53 14.23 -2.56 -5.68
C ASN A 53 15.33 -3.61 -5.61
N PHE A 54 14.94 -4.87 -5.57
CA PHE A 54 15.89 -5.98 -5.58
C PHE A 54 16.00 -6.52 -6.99
N ILE A 55 17.23 -6.81 -7.43
CA ILE A 55 17.47 -7.67 -8.58
C ILE A 55 18.25 -8.87 -8.10
N LEU A 56 17.59 -10.01 -8.06
CA LEU A 56 18.19 -11.28 -7.68
C LEU A 56 18.27 -12.15 -8.91
N VAL A 57 19.45 -12.67 -9.20
CA VAL A 57 19.69 -13.67 -10.23
C VAL A 57 19.98 -14.99 -9.52
N GLU A 58 19.04 -15.91 -9.63
CA GLU A 58 19.20 -17.28 -9.14
C GLU A 58 19.58 -18.18 -10.33
N PRO A 59 20.86 -18.57 -10.49
CA PRO A 59 21.26 -19.54 -11.49
C PRO A 59 20.76 -20.95 -11.11
N GLU A 60 20.47 -21.81 -12.11
CA GLU A 60 20.07 -23.21 -11.89
C GLU A 60 21.08 -23.98 -11.02
N PHE A 61 22.36 -23.59 -11.07
CA PHE A 61 23.43 -24.08 -10.22
C PHE A 61 24.29 -22.91 -9.75
N GLY A 62 24.26 -22.58 -8.45
CA GLY A 62 25.14 -21.57 -7.88
C GLY A 62 24.58 -20.87 -6.64
N GLU A 63 25.32 -19.89 -6.15
CA GLU A 63 24.84 -18.97 -5.12
C GLU A 63 24.01 -17.86 -5.75
N ILE A 64 22.97 -17.41 -5.05
CA ILE A 64 22.17 -16.25 -5.47
C ILE A 64 23.08 -15.03 -5.48
N GLN A 65 23.15 -14.38 -6.63
CA GLN A 65 23.79 -13.09 -6.78
C GLN A 65 22.70 -12.03 -6.88
N GLY A 66 22.94 -10.86 -6.33
CA GLY A 66 21.95 -9.81 -6.41
C GLY A 66 22.47 -8.46 -5.99
N LEU A 67 21.75 -7.45 -6.46
CA LEU A 67 21.98 -6.05 -6.13
C LEU A 67 20.70 -5.50 -5.51
N VAL A 68 20.88 -4.64 -4.52
CA VAL A 68 19.81 -3.86 -3.89
C VAL A 68 19.95 -2.43 -4.37
N PHE A 69 18.92 -1.94 -5.06
CA PHE A 69 18.85 -0.57 -5.52
C PHE A 69 17.94 0.19 -4.57
N SER A 70 18.43 1.24 -3.90
CA SER A 70 17.62 2.03 -2.98
C SER A 70 17.49 3.46 -3.48
N HIS A 71 16.29 4.02 -3.46
CA HIS A 71 16.02 5.44 -3.65
C HIS A 71 15.58 6.02 -2.32
N LYS A 72 16.39 6.89 -1.73
CA LYS A 72 16.07 7.64 -0.51
C LYS A 72 15.65 9.05 -0.91
N VAL A 73 14.40 9.41 -0.64
CA VAL A 73 13.88 10.75 -0.95
C VAL A 73 14.57 11.80 -0.06
N ASP A 74 14.89 12.96 -0.63
CA ASP A 74 15.29 14.14 0.14
C ASP A 74 14.08 14.72 0.87
N GLN A 75 14.16 14.84 2.20
CA GLN A 75 13.03 15.29 3.02
C GLN A 75 12.69 16.76 2.80
N GLU A 76 13.68 17.63 2.58
CA GLU A 76 13.43 19.06 2.33
C GLU A 76 12.71 19.24 0.99
N TRP A 77 13.09 18.45 -0.02
CA TRP A 77 12.39 18.40 -1.29
C TRP A 77 10.96 17.89 -1.13
N LEU A 78 10.74 16.80 -0.37
CA LEU A 78 9.42 16.21 -0.17
C LEU A 78 8.45 17.14 0.58
N ILE A 79 8.92 17.84 1.61
CA ILE A 79 8.09 18.76 2.42
C ILE A 79 7.55 19.93 1.59
N GLY A 80 8.23 20.29 0.50
CA GLY A 80 7.81 21.35 -0.41
C GLY A 80 6.76 20.93 -1.45
N LEU A 81 6.32 19.67 -1.45
CA LEU A 81 5.45 19.11 -2.49
C LEU A 81 4.08 18.72 -1.94
N ASP A 82 3.02 19.21 -2.59
CA ASP A 82 1.64 18.79 -2.28
C ASP A 82 1.34 17.37 -2.79
N THR A 83 2.02 16.95 -3.86
CA THR A 83 1.91 15.60 -4.46
C THR A 83 3.25 15.18 -5.07
N PHE A 84 3.51 13.87 -5.17
CA PHE A 84 4.75 13.37 -5.75
C PHE A 84 4.80 13.71 -7.26
N PRO A 85 5.76 14.54 -7.72
CA PRO A 85 5.73 15.14 -9.04
C PRO A 85 6.25 14.23 -10.15
N GLY A 86 6.54 12.95 -9.86
CA GLY A 86 7.14 12.00 -10.78
C GLY A 86 8.65 11.81 -10.57
N TRP A 87 9.19 10.74 -11.16
CA TRP A 87 10.61 10.36 -11.02
C TRP A 87 11.56 11.27 -11.81
N GLU A 88 11.06 11.92 -12.85
CA GLU A 88 11.76 12.93 -13.63
C GLU A 88 12.04 14.21 -12.83
N GLN A 89 11.37 14.41 -11.70
CA GLN A 89 11.61 15.50 -10.76
C GLN A 89 12.19 15.01 -9.43
N PHE A 90 12.45 13.70 -9.30
CA PHE A 90 12.94 13.10 -8.06
C PHE A 90 14.23 13.76 -7.59
N THR A 91 14.26 14.17 -6.33
CA THR A 91 15.46 14.62 -5.65
C THR A 91 15.70 13.76 -4.42
N GLY A 92 16.92 13.24 -4.30
CA GLY A 92 17.28 12.27 -3.26
C GLY A 92 18.57 11.52 -3.58
N THR A 93 18.81 10.42 -2.87
CA THR A 93 19.99 9.58 -3.04
C THR A 93 19.61 8.22 -3.63
N PHE A 94 20.36 7.77 -4.62
CA PHE A 94 20.27 6.43 -5.19
C PHE A 94 21.50 5.61 -4.78
N THR A 95 21.28 4.48 -4.12
CA THR A 95 22.36 3.55 -3.74
C THR A 95 22.20 2.21 -4.43
N ILE A 96 23.35 1.57 -4.69
CA ILE A 96 23.45 0.18 -5.11
C ILE A 96 24.26 -0.52 -4.03
N GLU A 97 23.69 -1.56 -3.44
CA GLU A 97 24.30 -2.36 -2.38
C GLU A 97 24.32 -3.83 -2.81
N ASP A 98 25.24 -4.61 -2.24
CA ASP A 98 25.13 -6.07 -2.32
C ASP A 98 24.09 -6.61 -1.33
N LEU A 99 23.84 -7.93 -1.37
CA LEU A 99 22.88 -8.60 -0.50
C LEU A 99 23.29 -8.64 0.99
N GLN A 100 24.51 -8.22 1.31
CA GLN A 100 25.04 -8.09 2.66
C GLN A 100 24.98 -6.64 3.16
N GLY A 101 24.49 -5.70 2.34
CA GLY A 101 24.40 -4.28 2.68
C GLY A 101 25.71 -3.51 2.51
N ASN A 102 26.69 -4.06 1.81
CA ASN A 102 27.88 -3.29 1.46
C ASN A 102 27.54 -2.36 0.29
N LEU A 103 27.80 -1.07 0.48
CA LEU A 103 27.62 -0.05 -0.55
C LEU A 103 28.57 -0.30 -1.72
N ILE A 104 28.01 -0.49 -2.91
CA ILE A 104 28.74 -0.61 -4.18
C ILE A 104 28.83 0.76 -4.86
N SER A 105 27.72 1.48 -4.92
CA SER A 105 27.63 2.79 -5.57
C SER A 105 26.62 3.68 -4.86
N GLU A 106 26.87 4.98 -4.85
CA GLU A 106 25.95 6.01 -4.38
C GLU A 106 25.97 7.18 -5.36
N SER A 107 24.78 7.67 -5.73
CA SER A 107 24.59 8.82 -6.59
C SER A 107 23.57 9.76 -5.95
N GLN A 108 23.87 11.05 -5.88
CA GLN A 108 22.83 12.04 -5.62
C GLN A 108 22.03 12.25 -6.91
N ILE A 109 20.72 12.45 -6.77
CA ILE A 109 19.80 12.78 -7.86
C ILE A 109 19.14 14.11 -7.50
N SER A 110 19.13 15.04 -8.45
CA SER A 110 18.43 16.32 -8.34
C SER A 110 17.63 16.51 -9.61
N ASP A 111 16.32 16.72 -9.46
CA ASP A 111 15.36 16.85 -10.57
C ASP A 111 15.51 15.73 -11.62
N GLY A 112 15.43 14.49 -11.13
CA GLY A 112 15.54 13.26 -11.95
C GLY A 112 16.92 13.01 -12.57
N THR A 113 17.89 13.90 -12.33
CA THR A 113 19.22 13.84 -12.94
C THR A 113 20.29 13.47 -11.92
N SER A 114 21.06 12.42 -12.21
CA SER A 114 22.17 12.02 -11.35
C SER A 114 23.27 13.10 -11.34
N GLN A 115 23.58 13.59 -10.15
CA GLN A 115 24.67 14.51 -9.86
C GLN A 115 25.95 13.71 -9.55
N PHE A 116 27.06 14.13 -10.16
CA PHE A 116 28.35 13.48 -9.94
C PHE A 116 28.86 13.76 -8.53
N HIS A 117 29.00 12.72 -7.69
CA HIS A 117 29.58 12.86 -6.36
C HIS A 117 31.03 12.36 -6.34
N ASN A 118 31.98 13.25 -6.04
CA ASN A 118 33.38 12.85 -5.79
C ASN A 118 33.43 12.10 -4.45
N THR A 119 33.73 10.81 -4.46
CA THR A 119 34.00 10.07 -3.22
C THR A 119 35.37 10.49 -2.68
N SER A 120 35.41 10.88 -1.40
CA SER A 120 36.52 11.57 -0.74
C SER A 120 37.73 10.68 -0.39
N ASN A 121 37.81 9.44 -0.89
CA ASN A 121 38.78 8.43 -0.43
C ASN A 121 39.90 8.07 -1.42
N GLY A 122 40.20 8.91 -2.40
CA GLY A 122 41.49 8.91 -3.13
C GLY A 122 41.86 7.64 -3.92
N ARG A 123 41.00 6.62 -3.95
CA ARG A 123 41.07 5.47 -4.87
C ARG A 123 39.91 5.61 -5.84
N GLU A 124 40.20 6.24 -6.96
CA GLU A 124 39.27 6.45 -8.06
C GLU A 124 38.95 5.11 -8.74
N ASN A 125 38.04 4.34 -8.18
CA ASN A 125 37.25 3.42 -9.00
C ASN A 125 36.03 4.23 -9.45
N ARG A 126 36.23 5.01 -10.52
CA ARG A 126 35.16 5.82 -11.13
C ARG A 126 34.23 4.89 -11.91
N GLN A 127 33.35 4.21 -11.18
CA GLN A 127 32.10 3.71 -11.75
C GLN A 127 31.11 4.86 -11.76
N THR A 128 30.86 5.44 -12.93
CA THR A 128 29.81 6.44 -13.11
C THR A 128 28.56 5.71 -13.54
N CYS A 129 27.50 5.70 -12.75
CA CYS A 129 26.20 5.17 -13.16
C CYS A 129 25.30 6.33 -13.61
N ILE A 130 24.79 6.24 -14.83
CA ILE A 130 23.74 7.13 -15.35
C ILE A 130 22.43 6.37 -15.28
N THR A 131 21.53 6.81 -14.43
CA THR A 131 20.15 6.31 -14.36
C THR A 131 19.26 7.21 -15.18
N ASN A 132 18.58 6.66 -16.17
CA ASN A 132 17.55 7.35 -16.95
C ASN A 132 16.20 6.76 -16.59
N TYR A 133 15.23 7.60 -16.27
CA TYR A 133 13.84 7.19 -16.10
C TYR A 133 13.13 7.44 -17.43
N VAL A 134 12.57 6.39 -18.03
CA VAL A 134 11.75 6.49 -19.23
C VAL A 134 10.32 6.18 -18.81
N SER A 135 9.53 7.23 -18.61
CA SER A 135 8.10 7.09 -18.44
C SER A 135 7.43 6.97 -19.81
N THR A 136 6.88 5.80 -20.10
CA THR A 136 6.04 5.53 -21.27
C THR A 136 4.59 5.52 -20.82
N CYS A 137 3.95 6.67 -20.94
CA CYS A 137 2.52 6.83 -20.69
C CYS A 137 1.74 6.52 -21.97
N THR A 138 0.80 5.59 -21.88
CA THR A 138 -0.14 5.29 -22.97
C THR A 138 -1.48 5.89 -22.62
N ASP A 139 -1.90 6.89 -23.39
CA ASP A 139 -3.25 7.44 -23.32
C ASP A 139 -4.21 6.44 -23.97
N TRP A 140 -5.16 5.92 -23.20
CA TRP A 140 -6.19 5.04 -23.73
C TRP A 140 -7.42 5.86 -24.07
N TYR A 141 -7.93 5.69 -25.28
CA TYR A 141 -9.20 6.28 -25.69
C TYR A 141 -10.18 5.15 -26.02
N VAL A 142 -11.27 5.09 -25.26
CA VAL A 142 -12.39 4.17 -25.55
C VAL A 142 -13.54 5.02 -26.07
N ASN A 143 -13.95 4.77 -27.31
CA ASN A 143 -15.02 5.51 -28.01
C ASN A 143 -14.80 7.04 -28.10
N GLY A 144 -13.55 7.49 -28.17
CA GLY A 144 -13.21 8.91 -28.26
C GLY A 144 -13.19 9.65 -26.92
N SER A 145 -13.53 8.97 -25.83
CA SER A 145 -13.35 9.46 -24.46
C SER A 145 -12.02 8.97 -23.91
N TYR A 146 -11.29 9.88 -23.27
CA TYR A 146 -10.05 9.58 -22.57
C TYR A 146 -10.32 8.66 -21.37
N VAL A 147 -9.50 7.65 -21.20
CA VAL A 147 -9.51 6.68 -20.09
C VAL A 147 -8.10 6.66 -19.50
N ASP A 148 -8.01 6.37 -18.20
CA ASP A 148 -6.80 6.52 -17.39
C ASP A 148 -5.50 6.16 -18.10
N THR A 149 -4.50 7.01 -17.92
CA THR A 149 -3.18 6.83 -18.52
C THR A 149 -2.42 5.76 -17.77
N TYR A 150 -2.04 4.73 -18.50
CA TYR A 150 -1.10 3.75 -17.98
C TYR A 150 0.32 4.25 -18.21
N CYS A 151 1.02 4.65 -17.16
CA CYS A 151 2.43 5.04 -17.23
C CYS A 151 3.33 3.89 -16.79
N HIS A 152 4.07 3.34 -17.73
CA HIS A 152 5.16 2.41 -17.49
C HIS A 152 6.44 3.19 -17.22
N ILE A 153 7.13 2.94 -16.10
CA ILE A 153 8.39 3.62 -15.79
C ILE A 153 9.54 2.63 -15.93
N GLU A 154 10.30 2.76 -17.00
CA GLU A 154 11.51 1.97 -17.23
C GLU A 154 12.72 2.72 -16.65
N THR A 155 13.40 2.13 -15.67
CA THR A 155 14.61 2.73 -15.08
C THR A 155 15.87 2.16 -15.73
N ARG A 156 16.48 2.85 -16.69
CA ARG A 156 17.73 2.39 -17.33
C ARG A 156 18.96 2.92 -16.60
N THR A 157 19.57 2.08 -15.78
CA THR A 157 20.87 2.38 -15.16
C THR A 157 22.01 1.85 -16.03
N THR A 158 22.90 2.73 -16.50
CA THR A 158 24.11 2.39 -17.23
C THR A 158 25.34 2.80 -16.44
N CYS A 159 26.12 1.84 -15.97
CA CYS A 159 27.36 2.10 -15.25
C CYS A 159 28.58 2.00 -16.16
N TYR A 160 29.47 3.00 -16.09
CA TYR A 160 30.71 3.09 -16.83
C TYR A 160 31.87 2.96 -15.85
N SER A 161 32.67 1.91 -15.95
CA SER A 161 33.98 1.88 -15.30
C SER A 161 34.98 2.60 -16.19
N SER A 162 35.38 3.82 -15.81
CA SER A 162 36.56 4.41 -16.44
C SER A 162 37.79 3.74 -15.84
N GLY A 163 38.31 2.74 -16.56
CA GLY A 163 39.60 2.15 -16.24
C GLY A 163 40.66 3.24 -16.35
N GLY A 164 41.02 3.85 -15.22
CA GLY A 164 42.14 4.75 -15.11
C GLY A 164 43.40 4.00 -15.46
N GLY A 165 43.75 3.97 -16.74
CA GLY A 165 45.02 3.46 -17.23
C GLY A 165 46.12 4.31 -16.63
N GLY A 166 46.65 3.88 -15.48
CA GLY A 166 47.85 4.41 -14.88
C GLY A 166 49.00 4.19 -15.85
N GLY A 167 49.22 5.17 -16.73
CA GLY A 167 50.32 5.21 -17.68
C GLY A 167 51.63 5.35 -16.91
N GLY A 168 52.16 4.22 -16.46
CA GLY A 168 53.56 4.11 -16.10
C GLY A 168 54.39 4.32 -17.35
N ALA A 169 55.10 5.45 -17.41
CA ALA A 169 56.04 5.76 -18.47
C ALA A 169 57.15 4.71 -18.52
N SER A 170 57.11 3.83 -19.52
CA SER A 170 58.28 3.09 -19.99
C SER A 170 58.21 3.00 -21.50
N GLY A 171 59.15 3.69 -22.16
CA GLY A 171 59.24 3.79 -23.60
C GLY A 171 59.42 2.44 -24.29
N GLY A 172 58.76 2.29 -25.43
CA GLY A 172 58.87 1.14 -26.31
C GLY A 172 57.89 1.28 -27.46
N ASP A 173 58.38 1.78 -28.59
CA ASP A 173 57.71 1.77 -29.88
C ASP A 173 57.19 0.37 -30.20
N LEU A 174 55.88 0.15 -30.16
CA LEU A 174 55.23 -0.91 -30.92
C LEU A 174 53.83 -0.46 -31.39
N ASN A 175 53.75 -0.22 -32.70
CA ASN A 175 52.53 -0.14 -33.49
C ASN A 175 51.69 -1.41 -33.29
N GLY A 176 50.71 -1.34 -32.41
CA GLY A 176 49.74 -2.41 -32.18
C GLY A 176 48.40 -1.80 -31.82
N ASN A 177 47.54 -1.63 -32.82
CA ASN A 177 46.11 -1.37 -32.64
C ASN A 177 45.47 -2.62 -32.02
N THR A 178 45.68 -2.84 -30.71
CA THR A 178 44.83 -3.76 -29.95
C THR A 178 43.56 -2.99 -29.62
N PRO A 179 42.38 -3.43 -30.07
CA PRO A 179 41.12 -2.79 -29.69
C PRO A 179 41.04 -2.79 -28.16
N GLN A 180 40.88 -1.60 -27.57
CA GLN A 180 40.65 -1.49 -26.14
C GLN A 180 39.41 -2.34 -25.79
N PRO A 181 39.45 -3.11 -24.68
CA PRO A 181 38.27 -3.80 -24.21
C PRO A 181 37.16 -2.77 -24.01
N GLN A 182 36.10 -2.89 -24.82
CA GLN A 182 34.90 -2.11 -24.65
C GLN A 182 34.35 -2.44 -23.25
N PRO A 183 33.99 -1.43 -22.42
CA PRO A 183 33.40 -1.70 -21.13
C PRO A 183 32.15 -2.57 -21.30
N GLU A 184 32.03 -3.59 -20.46
CA GLU A 184 30.91 -4.51 -20.45
C GLU A 184 29.62 -3.72 -20.13
N ARG A 185 28.73 -3.64 -21.12
CA ARG A 185 27.47 -2.90 -21.01
C ARG A 185 26.46 -3.76 -20.27
N VAL A 186 26.26 -3.50 -18.99
CA VAL A 186 25.14 -4.07 -18.23
C VAL A 186 23.93 -3.15 -18.42
N VAL A 187 22.93 -3.60 -19.17
CA VAL A 187 21.62 -2.93 -19.29
C VAL A 187 20.65 -3.67 -18.37
N LEU A 188 20.12 -2.98 -17.37
CA LEU A 188 19.08 -3.50 -16.50
C LEU A 188 17.75 -2.87 -16.94
N GLU A 189 16.89 -3.66 -17.56
CA GLU A 189 15.53 -3.27 -17.94
C GLU A 189 14.56 -3.66 -16.81
N PHE A 190 13.64 -2.74 -16.49
CA PHE A 190 12.59 -2.92 -15.48
C PHE A 190 11.26 -2.88 -16.21
N ASP A 191 10.42 -3.88 -15.98
CA ASP A 191 9.07 -3.93 -16.53
C ASP A 191 8.05 -3.81 -15.40
N ASP A 192 7.65 -2.57 -15.11
CA ASP A 192 6.62 -2.26 -14.12
C ASP A 192 5.28 -2.09 -14.87
N SER A 193 4.82 -3.15 -15.55
CA SER A 193 3.56 -3.19 -16.33
C SER A 193 2.30 -3.42 -15.47
N GLU A 194 2.41 -3.45 -14.14
CA GLU A 194 1.24 -3.38 -13.28
C GLU A 194 0.95 -1.93 -12.93
N PRO A 195 -0.34 -1.50 -12.90
CA PRO A 195 -0.67 -0.21 -12.33
C PRO A 195 -0.04 -0.16 -10.94
N MET A 196 0.18 1.03 -10.38
CA MET A 196 0.40 1.16 -8.94
C MET A 196 -0.87 0.73 -8.17
N GLY A 197 -1.29 -0.53 -8.36
CA GLY A 197 -2.14 -1.30 -7.48
C GLY A 197 -1.30 -1.60 -6.26
N THR A 198 -1.94 -1.43 -5.12
CA THR A 198 -1.42 -1.74 -3.79
C THR A 198 -0.81 -3.14 -3.78
N ALA A 199 0.48 -3.21 -3.44
CA ALA A 199 1.18 -4.45 -3.16
C ALA A 199 0.40 -5.31 -2.15
N PRO A 200 0.42 -6.65 -2.24
CA PRO A 200 -0.10 -7.48 -1.16
C PRO A 200 0.80 -7.35 0.08
N SER A 201 0.17 -7.03 1.22
CA SER A 201 0.70 -6.98 2.59
C SER A 201 1.86 -7.94 2.89
N THR A 202 3.00 -7.37 3.32
CA THR A 202 4.14 -8.03 3.99
C THR A 202 3.66 -9.08 4.99
N SER A 203 4.13 -10.34 4.89
CA SER A 203 3.96 -11.27 6.01
C SER A 203 4.78 -10.72 7.18
N LEU A 204 4.09 -10.00 8.04
CA LEU A 204 4.60 -9.42 9.26
C LEU A 204 5.28 -10.51 10.10
N SER A 205 6.37 -10.15 10.78
CA SER A 205 6.77 -10.90 11.98
C SER A 205 5.55 -11.05 12.87
N VAL A 206 5.41 -12.20 13.52
CA VAL A 206 4.30 -12.59 14.40
C VAL A 206 3.95 -11.52 15.47
N GLU A 207 4.78 -10.50 15.66
CA GLU A 207 4.61 -9.35 16.55
C GLU A 207 3.74 -8.20 15.98
N ASP A 208 3.46 -8.11 14.68
CA ASP A 208 2.61 -7.02 14.12
C ASP A 208 1.18 -7.47 13.70
N ALA A 209 0.83 -8.74 13.93
CA ALA A 209 -0.47 -9.30 13.56
C ALA A 209 -1.55 -9.04 14.62
N TRP A 210 -1.74 -7.78 15.03
CA TRP A 210 -2.69 -7.41 16.10
C TRP A 210 -4.14 -7.89 15.80
N GLU A 211 -4.49 -8.07 14.53
CA GLU A 211 -5.77 -8.67 14.14
C GLU A 211 -5.99 -10.08 14.70
N GLN A 212 -4.92 -10.81 15.03
CA GLN A 212 -5.00 -12.12 15.68
C GLN A 212 -5.35 -12.03 17.16
N ASP A 213 -5.06 -10.89 17.80
CA ASP A 213 -5.34 -10.63 19.20
C ASP A 213 -6.75 -10.05 19.44
N ILE A 214 -7.48 -9.70 18.37
CA ILE A 214 -8.86 -9.26 18.46
C ILE A 214 -9.73 -10.39 19.02
N CYS A 215 -10.34 -10.15 20.18
CA CYS A 215 -11.23 -11.14 20.76
C CYS A 215 -12.52 -11.27 19.94
N GLN A 216 -13.09 -12.47 19.93
CA GLN A 216 -14.37 -12.73 19.26
C GLN A 216 -15.31 -13.40 20.25
N LYS A 217 -16.51 -12.84 20.42
CA LYS A 217 -17.55 -13.40 21.27
C LYS A 217 -18.25 -14.58 20.59
N THR A 218 -19.02 -15.33 21.38
CA THR A 218 -19.65 -16.59 20.96
C THR A 218 -20.54 -16.43 19.73
N ALA A 219 -21.37 -15.37 19.67
CA ALA A 219 -22.27 -15.16 18.52
C ALA A 219 -21.48 -14.91 17.23
N PHE A 220 -20.41 -14.11 17.30
CA PHE A 220 -19.51 -13.86 16.18
C PHE A 220 -18.77 -15.12 15.73
N LYS A 221 -18.25 -15.91 16.67
CA LYS A 221 -17.54 -17.18 16.39
C LYS A 221 -18.42 -18.25 15.75
N ASN A 222 -19.70 -18.28 16.12
CA ASN A 222 -20.63 -19.31 15.68
C ASN A 222 -21.38 -18.94 14.39
N ASN A 223 -21.11 -17.77 13.80
CA ASN A 223 -21.69 -17.37 12.52
C ASN A 223 -20.68 -17.64 11.39
N ASP A 224 -20.85 -18.74 10.67
CA ASP A 224 -19.92 -19.18 9.62
C ASP A 224 -19.70 -18.13 8.52
N CYS A 225 -20.74 -17.38 8.17
CA CYS A 225 -20.66 -16.37 7.13
C CYS A 225 -19.82 -15.17 7.55
N VAL A 226 -20.06 -14.64 8.75
CA VAL A 226 -19.26 -13.55 9.33
C VAL A 226 -17.84 -14.01 9.62
N GLN A 227 -17.64 -15.26 10.04
CA GLN A 227 -16.31 -15.86 10.20
C GLN A 227 -15.54 -15.93 8.88
N ASP A 228 -16.19 -16.32 7.78
CA ASP A 228 -15.55 -16.33 6.45
C ASP A 228 -15.07 -14.92 6.07
N ILE A 229 -15.91 -13.91 6.29
CA ILE A 229 -15.56 -12.49 6.08
C ILE A 229 -14.35 -12.10 6.89
N TRP A 230 -14.40 -12.34 8.18
CA TRP A 230 -13.32 -11.97 9.09
C TRP A 230 -12.01 -12.69 8.75
N ASN A 231 -12.07 -13.98 8.41
CA ASN A 231 -10.90 -14.74 8.02
C ASN A 231 -10.28 -14.23 6.71
N LYS A 232 -11.08 -13.77 5.74
CA LYS A 232 -10.55 -13.14 4.53
C LYS A 232 -9.95 -11.78 4.78
N MET A 233 -10.56 -10.97 5.64
CA MET A 233 -9.95 -9.70 6.06
C MET A 233 -8.57 -9.97 6.68
N LYS A 234 -8.48 -10.89 7.64
CA LYS A 234 -7.20 -11.26 8.27
C LYS A 234 -6.16 -11.87 7.32
N GLN A 235 -6.59 -12.71 6.38
CA GLN A 235 -5.67 -13.36 5.44
C GLN A 235 -5.02 -12.38 4.46
N ASN A 236 -5.64 -11.21 4.27
CA ASN A 236 -5.17 -10.17 3.36
C ASN A 236 -4.89 -8.86 4.09
N ASP A 237 -4.72 -8.93 5.42
CA ASP A 237 -4.39 -7.80 6.31
C ASP A 237 -5.26 -6.55 6.08
N VAL A 238 -6.53 -6.74 5.76
CA VAL A 238 -7.41 -5.65 5.30
C VAL A 238 -7.68 -4.64 6.42
N GLY A 239 -7.92 -5.11 7.65
CA GLY A 239 -8.11 -4.24 8.81
C GLY A 239 -6.81 -3.56 9.22
N TYR A 240 -5.69 -4.30 9.21
CA TYR A 240 -4.35 -3.78 9.44
C TYR A 240 -4.03 -2.65 8.46
N GLU A 241 -4.10 -2.89 7.13
CA GLU A 241 -3.80 -1.86 6.14
C GLU A 241 -4.75 -0.67 6.22
N THR A 242 -6.04 -0.90 6.54
CA THR A 242 -7.00 0.21 6.70
C THR A 242 -6.67 1.07 7.93
N LEU A 243 -6.29 0.47 9.06
CA LEU A 243 -6.04 1.20 10.31
C LEU A 243 -4.60 1.73 10.45
N THR A 244 -3.60 1.03 9.92
CA THR A 244 -2.19 1.46 9.97
C THR A 244 -1.94 2.70 9.14
N ASN A 245 -2.59 2.80 7.97
CA ASN A 245 -2.58 4.03 7.18
C ASN A 245 -3.24 5.22 7.91
N PHE A 246 -3.97 4.96 8.99
CA PHE A 246 -4.66 5.97 9.78
C PHE A 246 -3.87 6.39 11.05
N LEU A 247 -3.56 5.49 11.99
CA LEU A 247 -2.93 5.84 13.30
C LEU A 247 -1.46 5.41 13.44
N GLY A 248 -0.85 4.98 12.34
CA GLY A 248 0.47 4.37 12.32
C GLY A 248 0.46 2.92 12.82
N ASP A 249 1.62 2.43 13.24
CA ASP A 249 1.93 1.00 13.29
C ASP A 249 1.23 0.18 14.40
N SER A 250 0.32 0.74 15.19
CA SER A 250 -0.33 0.00 16.27
C SER A 250 -1.75 0.50 16.57
N PRO A 251 -2.73 -0.42 16.67
CA PRO A 251 -4.08 -0.09 17.13
C PRO A 251 -4.00 0.48 18.54
N LYS A 252 -4.81 1.49 18.80
CA LYS A 252 -4.91 2.18 20.09
C LYS A 252 -5.99 1.53 20.97
N ALA A 253 -6.95 0.83 20.35
CA ALA A 253 -8.03 0.17 21.06
C ALA A 253 -7.79 -1.34 21.18
N GLU A 254 -8.10 -1.90 22.35
CA GLU A 254 -8.20 -3.35 22.49
C GLU A 254 -9.59 -3.80 21.99
N LEU A 255 -9.64 -4.43 20.81
CA LEU A 255 -10.90 -4.72 20.12
C LEU A 255 -11.52 -6.07 20.49
N CYS A 256 -12.86 -6.11 20.44
CA CYS A 256 -13.62 -7.35 20.46
C CYS A 256 -14.77 -7.33 19.45
N LEU A 257 -14.97 -8.43 18.71
CA LEU A 257 -16.05 -8.57 17.75
C LEU A 257 -17.21 -9.37 18.33
N ASP A 258 -18.43 -8.90 18.07
CA ASP A 258 -19.68 -9.51 18.53
C ASP A 258 -20.78 -9.43 17.46
N ILE A 259 -21.82 -10.24 17.64
CA ILE A 259 -23.08 -10.15 16.89
C ILE A 259 -24.20 -10.08 17.92
N LYS A 260 -24.98 -8.99 17.90
CA LYS A 260 -26.13 -8.82 18.80
C LYS A 260 -27.21 -7.99 18.13
N ASP A 261 -28.42 -8.05 18.67
CA ASP A 261 -29.46 -7.08 18.34
C ASP A 261 -29.12 -5.77 19.05
N ILE A 262 -28.91 -4.70 18.28
CA ILE A 262 -28.55 -3.37 18.79
C ILE A 262 -29.77 -2.45 18.94
N GLY A 263 -30.97 -2.90 18.58
CA GLY A 263 -32.22 -2.19 18.84
C GLY A 263 -32.54 -1.01 17.92
N ASP A 264 -31.77 -0.81 16.85
CA ASP A 264 -31.99 0.22 15.83
C ASP A 264 -31.83 -0.33 14.40
N ASP A 265 -31.89 0.56 13.40
CA ASP A 265 -31.78 0.17 11.99
C ASP A 265 -30.34 0.08 11.47
N ALA A 266 -29.35 0.38 12.31
CA ALA A 266 -27.95 0.46 11.93
C ALA A 266 -27.37 -0.94 11.64
N ASN A 267 -26.37 -0.97 10.77
CA ASN A 267 -25.72 -2.21 10.34
C ASN A 267 -24.77 -2.79 11.40
N GLY A 268 -24.30 -1.93 12.30
CA GLY A 268 -23.44 -2.25 13.43
C GLY A 268 -23.33 -1.04 14.35
N ASN A 269 -22.66 -1.23 15.48
CA ASN A 269 -22.27 -0.16 16.37
C ASN A 269 -20.98 -0.51 17.11
N THR A 270 -20.36 0.52 17.67
CA THR A 270 -19.14 0.38 18.47
C THR A 270 -19.36 0.93 19.88
N ASP A 271 -19.14 0.09 20.88
CA ASP A 271 -19.38 0.42 22.29
C ASP A 271 -18.10 0.25 23.14
N PRO A 272 -17.72 1.22 23.99
CA PRO A 272 -16.72 0.98 25.01
C PRO A 272 -17.26 -0.02 26.06
N SER A 273 -16.44 -0.98 26.46
CA SER A 273 -16.75 -1.92 27.56
C SER A 273 -16.24 -1.42 28.90
N GLU A 274 -16.83 -1.91 30.00
CA GLU A 274 -16.34 -1.64 31.36
C GLU A 274 -14.89 -2.08 31.59
N SER A 275 -14.38 -3.02 30.78
CA SER A 275 -13.01 -3.53 30.86
C SER A 275 -11.97 -2.68 30.12
N GLY A 276 -12.38 -1.57 29.51
CA GLY A 276 -11.52 -0.72 28.68
C GLY A 276 -11.35 -1.21 27.24
N LYS A 277 -11.82 -2.43 26.92
CA LYS A 277 -11.94 -2.91 25.53
C LYS A 277 -13.03 -2.17 24.77
N VAL A 278 -12.90 -2.07 23.47
CA VAL A 278 -13.94 -1.55 22.58
C VAL A 278 -14.58 -2.69 21.80
N ILE A 279 -15.91 -2.79 21.87
CA ILE A 279 -16.68 -3.88 21.28
C ILE A 279 -17.35 -3.38 20.00
N ILE A 280 -16.99 -3.99 18.89
CA ILE A 280 -17.65 -3.83 17.59
C ILE A 280 -18.75 -4.88 17.50
N ASN A 281 -19.99 -4.43 17.36
CA ASN A 281 -21.13 -5.32 17.22
C ASN A 281 -21.72 -5.19 15.81
N LEU A 282 -21.85 -6.31 15.11
CA LEU A 282 -22.70 -6.38 13.92
C LEU A 282 -24.15 -6.60 14.36
N ASN A 283 -25.08 -5.87 13.74
CA ASN A 283 -26.51 -6.01 14.06
C ASN A 283 -27.03 -7.35 13.52
N SER A 284 -27.46 -8.24 14.43
CA SER A 284 -27.95 -9.57 14.07
C SER A 284 -29.18 -9.53 13.15
N THR A 285 -29.95 -8.43 13.15
CA THR A 285 -31.13 -8.26 12.31
C THR A 285 -30.80 -7.71 10.91
N LYS A 286 -29.53 -7.35 10.66
CA LYS A 286 -29.03 -6.72 9.43
C LYS A 286 -27.91 -7.54 8.76
N LEU A 287 -27.85 -8.85 9.02
CA LEU A 287 -26.86 -9.73 8.39
C LEU A 287 -27.27 -10.21 7.00
N ASN A 288 -28.56 -10.19 6.65
CA ASN A 288 -29.05 -10.57 5.32
C ASN A 288 -28.75 -9.47 4.27
N ARG A 289 -27.47 -9.38 3.93
CA ARG A 289 -26.87 -8.49 2.94
C ARG A 289 -25.54 -9.10 2.50
N SER A 290 -24.92 -8.48 1.50
CA SER A 290 -23.69 -9.00 0.93
C SER A 290 -22.53 -9.08 1.92
N LYS A 291 -21.66 -10.08 1.72
CA LYS A 291 -20.41 -10.20 2.47
C LYS A 291 -19.54 -8.95 2.40
N LEU A 292 -19.48 -8.29 1.24
CA LEU A 292 -18.74 -7.03 1.08
C LEU A 292 -19.38 -5.89 1.92
N SER A 293 -20.71 -5.89 2.12
CA SER A 293 -21.40 -4.92 3.01
C SER A 293 -21.00 -5.11 4.46
N ILE A 294 -20.95 -6.37 4.88
CA ILE A 294 -20.60 -6.72 6.24
C ILE A 294 -19.13 -6.41 6.49
N ALA A 295 -18.25 -6.69 5.52
CA ALA A 295 -16.84 -6.29 5.57
C ALA A 295 -16.69 -4.75 5.68
N ARG A 296 -17.44 -3.98 4.88
CA ARG A 296 -17.51 -2.52 5.01
C ARG A 296 -17.91 -2.10 6.41
N THR A 297 -18.96 -2.70 6.98
CA THR A 297 -19.38 -2.39 8.35
C THR A 297 -18.28 -2.69 9.35
N LEU A 298 -17.59 -3.83 9.24
CA LEU A 298 -16.45 -4.13 10.13
C LEU A 298 -15.36 -3.05 10.04
N LEU A 299 -14.96 -2.64 8.84
CA LEU A 299 -13.96 -1.57 8.66
C LEU A 299 -14.43 -0.23 9.23
N HIS A 300 -15.69 0.13 9.00
CA HIS A 300 -16.30 1.35 9.53
C HIS A 300 -16.30 1.36 11.07
N GLU A 301 -16.76 0.27 11.69
CA GLU A 301 -16.78 0.16 13.15
C GLU A 301 -15.36 0.03 13.75
N MET A 302 -14.39 -0.56 13.04
CA MET A 302 -13.00 -0.58 13.47
C MET A 302 -12.41 0.83 13.63
N ILE A 303 -12.74 1.74 12.70
CA ILE A 303 -12.32 3.14 12.80
C ILE A 303 -12.99 3.83 14.00
N HIS A 304 -14.30 3.63 14.19
CA HIS A 304 -14.96 4.10 15.42
C HIS A 304 -14.27 3.58 16.67
N ALA A 305 -13.86 2.32 16.67
CA ALA A 305 -13.25 1.70 17.82
C ALA A 305 -11.88 2.31 18.15
N GLU A 306 -11.08 2.59 17.13
CA GLU A 306 -9.81 3.29 17.27
C GLU A 306 -9.99 4.72 17.81
N LEU A 307 -10.95 5.48 17.26
CA LEU A 307 -11.29 6.83 17.73
C LEU A 307 -11.78 6.83 19.19
N ILE A 308 -12.58 5.83 19.58
CA ILE A 308 -12.99 5.65 20.98
C ILE A 308 -11.78 5.26 21.85
N GLY A 309 -10.88 4.42 21.35
CA GLY A 309 -9.65 4.04 22.03
C GLY A 309 -8.77 5.23 22.37
N LEU A 310 -8.64 6.20 21.45
CA LEU A 310 -7.96 7.47 21.69
C LEU A 310 -8.62 8.27 22.82
N VAL A 311 -9.96 8.34 22.84
CA VAL A 311 -10.70 9.03 23.91
C VAL A 311 -10.52 8.33 25.26
N ILE A 312 -10.58 7.00 25.30
CA ILE A 312 -10.33 6.22 26.53
C ILE A 312 -8.90 6.44 27.02
N LYS A 313 -7.91 6.36 26.12
CA LYS A 313 -6.49 6.59 26.43
C LYS A 313 -6.25 7.98 27.02
N ALA A 314 -7.02 8.96 26.60
CA ALA A 314 -6.95 10.33 27.11
C ALA A 314 -7.61 10.53 28.50
N GLY A 315 -8.24 9.51 29.08
CA GLY A 315 -9.01 9.62 30.33
C GLY A 315 -10.50 9.89 30.13
N GLY A 316 -10.98 9.87 28.88
CA GLY A 316 -12.34 10.23 28.51
C GLY A 316 -12.44 11.65 27.94
N TYR A 317 -13.64 12.00 27.49
CA TYR A 317 -13.88 13.29 26.80
C TYR A 317 -13.53 14.52 27.65
N ASP A 318 -13.72 14.45 28.97
CA ASP A 318 -13.50 15.61 29.85
C ASP A 318 -12.01 15.91 30.06
N ASP A 319 -11.16 14.87 29.93
CA ASP A 319 -9.70 14.98 30.03
C ASP A 319 -9.04 15.14 28.66
N PHE A 320 -9.78 14.88 27.57
CA PHE A 320 -9.25 14.87 26.20
C PHE A 320 -8.56 16.16 25.80
N GLN A 321 -9.13 17.33 26.11
CA GLN A 321 -8.53 18.62 25.78
C GLN A 321 -7.12 18.78 26.40
N ASN A 322 -7.01 18.43 27.68
CA ASN A 322 -5.75 18.56 28.41
C ASN A 322 -4.74 17.52 27.92
N TYR A 323 -5.21 16.32 27.59
CA TYR A 323 -4.40 15.31 26.96
C TYR A 323 -3.88 15.81 25.59
N ALA A 324 -4.76 16.27 24.71
CA ALA A 324 -4.41 16.73 23.36
C ALA A 324 -3.32 17.81 23.37
N LYS A 325 -3.41 18.81 24.26
CA LYS A 325 -2.42 19.89 24.41
C LYS A 325 -1.01 19.43 24.80
N ASN A 326 -0.86 18.22 25.36
CA ASN A 326 0.39 17.74 25.93
C ASN A 326 1.05 16.61 25.11
N TYR A 327 0.42 16.13 24.04
CA TYR A 327 0.89 14.96 23.30
C TYR A 327 1.33 15.28 21.86
N ASP A 328 0.38 15.43 20.93
CA ASP A 328 0.68 15.43 19.49
C ASP A 328 -0.38 16.18 18.69
N ASP A 329 -0.03 16.62 17.48
CA ASP A 329 -0.88 17.34 16.52
C ASP A 329 -2.11 16.52 16.13
N GLU A 330 -2.00 15.18 16.08
CA GLU A 330 -3.11 14.27 15.83
C GLU A 330 -4.23 14.38 16.88
N PHE A 331 -3.86 14.43 18.16
CA PHE A 331 -4.85 14.57 19.24
C PHE A 331 -5.47 15.97 19.24
N LEU A 332 -4.72 17.00 18.83
CA LEU A 332 -5.25 18.35 18.66
C LEU A 332 -6.28 18.39 17.54
N ALA A 333 -6.00 17.78 16.38
CA ALA A 333 -6.96 17.69 15.29
C ALA A 333 -8.27 17.00 15.72
N ILE A 334 -8.19 15.88 16.43
CA ILE A 334 -9.38 15.20 16.96
C ILE A 334 -10.14 16.09 17.96
N TRP A 335 -9.42 16.82 18.81
CA TRP A 335 -10.05 17.74 19.75
C TRP A 335 -10.83 18.86 19.05
N ASP A 336 -10.29 19.40 17.95
CA ASP A 336 -10.97 20.43 17.17
C ASP A 336 -12.31 19.91 16.60
N TYR A 337 -12.34 18.67 16.08
CA TYR A 337 -13.60 18.03 15.65
C TYR A 337 -14.58 17.80 16.80
N ILE A 338 -14.10 17.41 17.99
CA ILE A 338 -14.94 17.23 19.17
C ILE A 338 -15.60 18.55 19.58
N GLU A 339 -14.86 19.66 19.54
CA GLU A 339 -15.38 21.00 19.86
C GLU A 339 -16.38 21.49 18.82
N GLU A 340 -16.11 21.27 17.54
CA GLU A 340 -16.95 21.74 16.43
C GLU A 340 -18.26 20.94 16.31
N PHE A 341 -18.17 19.62 16.33
CA PHE A 341 -19.30 18.73 16.03
C PHE A 341 -19.90 18.04 17.26
N GLY A 342 -19.29 18.20 18.43
CA GLY A 342 -19.74 17.63 19.68
C GLY A 342 -19.53 16.12 19.80
N LYS A 343 -19.64 15.61 21.04
CA LYS A 343 -19.31 14.21 21.42
C LYS A 343 -20.02 13.11 20.62
N SER A 344 -21.18 13.40 20.00
CA SER A 344 -21.98 12.41 19.27
C SER A 344 -21.81 12.44 17.75
N GLY A 345 -21.27 13.52 17.19
CA GLY A 345 -21.18 13.73 15.74
C GLY A 345 -19.77 13.69 15.18
N TRP A 346 -18.78 14.11 15.99
CA TRP A 346 -17.41 14.33 15.55
C TRP A 346 -16.75 13.13 14.86
N GLN A 347 -17.08 11.90 15.29
CA GLN A 347 -16.47 10.69 14.73
C GLN A 347 -16.82 10.52 13.26
N HIS A 348 -18.09 10.70 12.89
CA HIS A 348 -18.50 10.59 11.50
C HIS A 348 -17.89 11.69 10.64
N GLU A 349 -17.84 12.93 11.13
CA GLU A 349 -17.23 14.06 10.42
C GLU A 349 -15.74 13.80 10.17
N TYR A 350 -15.02 13.42 11.24
CA TYR A 350 -13.62 13.07 11.13
C TYR A 350 -13.39 11.89 10.18
N MET A 351 -14.27 10.89 10.19
CA MET A 351 -14.24 9.75 9.27
C MET A 351 -14.46 10.15 7.81
N ALA A 352 -15.42 11.03 7.56
CA ALA A 352 -15.74 11.51 6.23
C ALA A 352 -14.58 12.26 5.59
N ASP A 353 -13.90 13.10 6.37
CA ASP A 353 -12.78 13.91 5.89
C ASP A 353 -11.51 13.10 5.63
N ASN A 354 -11.28 12.04 6.42
CA ASN A 354 -9.96 11.41 6.45
C ASN A 354 -9.92 9.94 5.98
N TYR A 355 -11.06 9.23 5.80
CA TYR A 355 -11.03 7.75 5.75
C TYR A 355 -11.77 7.09 4.61
N ILE A 356 -12.53 7.84 3.82
CA ILE A 356 -13.24 7.28 2.67
C ILE A 356 -12.28 6.54 1.75
N THR A 357 -11.09 7.09 1.53
CA THR A 357 -10.04 6.47 0.71
C THR A 357 -9.51 5.17 1.32
N TYR A 358 -9.34 5.10 2.64
CA TYR A 358 -8.82 3.91 3.32
C TYR A 358 -9.85 2.78 3.35
N ILE A 359 -11.11 3.08 3.69
CA ILE A 359 -12.19 2.09 3.63
C ILE A 359 -12.36 1.59 2.19
N SER A 360 -12.37 2.50 1.21
CA SER A 360 -12.45 2.14 -0.22
C SER A 360 -11.32 1.21 -0.64
N SER A 361 -10.08 1.51 -0.23
CA SER A 361 -8.91 0.66 -0.51
C SER A 361 -9.03 -0.71 0.14
N GLY A 362 -9.45 -0.78 1.41
CA GLY A 362 -9.70 -2.06 2.09
C GLY A 362 -10.77 -2.90 1.40
N LEU A 363 -11.84 -2.27 0.87
CA LEU A 363 -12.87 -2.97 0.09
C LEU A 363 -12.36 -3.49 -1.25
N LYS A 364 -11.48 -2.75 -1.93
CA LYS A 364 -10.83 -3.20 -3.19
C LYS A 364 -10.07 -4.51 -2.98
N LEU A 365 -9.37 -4.67 -1.87
CA LEU A 365 -8.64 -5.91 -1.55
C LEU A 365 -9.55 -7.14 -1.41
N LEU A 366 -10.82 -6.92 -1.08
CA LEU A 366 -11.82 -7.98 -0.92
C LEU A 366 -12.58 -8.29 -2.22
N GLU A 367 -12.36 -7.53 -3.28
CA GLU A 367 -13.06 -7.65 -4.55
C GLU A 367 -13.01 -9.08 -5.09
N ALA A 368 -11.81 -9.68 -5.11
CA ALA A 368 -11.57 -10.99 -5.71
C ALA A 368 -12.37 -12.12 -5.02
N PHE A 369 -12.81 -11.90 -3.78
CA PHE A 369 -13.52 -12.91 -2.99
C PHE A 369 -15.03 -12.69 -2.99
N TYR A 370 -15.49 -11.44 -2.99
CA TYR A 370 -16.90 -11.11 -2.73
C TYR A 370 -17.64 -10.49 -3.90
N VAL A 371 -16.95 -10.07 -4.96
CA VAL A 371 -17.59 -9.56 -6.17
C VAL A 371 -17.72 -10.69 -7.19
N SER A 372 -18.97 -11.09 -7.48
CA SER A 372 -19.25 -12.21 -8.38
C SER A 372 -18.76 -11.97 -9.81
N SER A 373 -18.22 -12.99 -10.47
CA SER A 373 -17.82 -12.89 -11.88
C SER A 373 -18.99 -12.50 -12.79
N SER A 374 -20.21 -12.91 -12.47
CA SER A 374 -21.42 -12.48 -13.19
C SER A 374 -21.64 -10.97 -13.10
N PHE A 375 -21.47 -10.38 -11.92
CA PHE A 375 -21.59 -8.94 -11.74
C PHE A 375 -20.46 -8.20 -12.47
N LYS A 376 -19.21 -8.67 -12.34
CA LYS A 376 -18.08 -8.11 -13.10
C LYS A 376 -18.32 -8.16 -14.61
N ASN A 377 -18.85 -9.27 -15.12
CA ASN A 377 -19.16 -9.40 -16.53
C ASN A 377 -20.30 -8.46 -16.96
N ALA A 378 -21.34 -8.28 -16.13
CA ALA A 378 -22.41 -7.33 -16.42
C ALA A 378 -21.88 -5.89 -16.51
N VAL A 379 -21.08 -5.51 -15.51
CA VAL A 379 -20.36 -4.22 -15.46
C VAL A 379 -19.48 -4.03 -16.71
N ASN A 380 -18.61 -4.99 -17.02
CA ASN A 380 -17.66 -4.89 -18.13
C ASN A 380 -18.33 -4.89 -19.51
N ASN A 381 -19.56 -5.40 -19.61
CA ASN A 381 -20.37 -5.33 -20.83
C ASN A 381 -21.19 -4.03 -20.93
N GLY A 382 -20.97 -3.07 -20.02
CA GLY A 382 -21.65 -1.78 -20.01
C GLY A 382 -23.12 -1.84 -19.57
N TYR A 383 -23.54 -2.93 -18.91
CA TYR A 383 -24.95 -3.11 -18.51
C TYR A 383 -25.48 -1.98 -17.62
N TYR A 384 -24.59 -1.34 -16.86
CA TYR A 384 -24.94 -0.25 -15.94
C TYR A 384 -24.57 1.14 -16.47
N ASP A 385 -23.87 1.26 -17.61
CA ASP A 385 -23.35 2.54 -18.10
C ASP A 385 -24.49 3.52 -18.41
N ASP A 386 -25.55 3.05 -19.07
CA ASP A 386 -26.74 3.87 -19.37
C ASP A 386 -27.47 4.35 -18.12
N VAL A 387 -27.40 3.56 -17.04
CA VAL A 387 -28.09 3.85 -15.77
C VAL A 387 -27.32 4.89 -14.96
N ILE A 388 -25.99 4.80 -14.98
CA ILE A 388 -25.09 5.73 -14.28
C ILE A 388 -24.89 7.02 -15.10
N GLY A 389 -25.03 6.92 -16.43
CA GLY A 389 -24.79 8.01 -17.38
C GLY A 389 -23.32 8.15 -17.79
N GLU A 390 -22.46 7.21 -17.40
CA GLU A 390 -21.03 7.14 -17.74
C GLU A 390 -20.52 5.70 -17.59
N PRO A 391 -19.36 5.36 -18.17
CA PRO A 391 -18.73 4.06 -17.96
C PRO A 391 -18.56 3.74 -16.47
N TRP A 392 -18.87 2.51 -16.08
CA TRP A 392 -18.66 2.05 -14.72
C TRP A 392 -17.23 2.27 -14.23
N SER A 393 -17.08 2.82 -13.03
CA SER A 393 -15.81 2.97 -12.33
C SER A 393 -15.83 2.15 -11.04
N TRP A 394 -14.97 1.14 -10.96
CA TRP A 394 -14.78 0.34 -9.75
C TRP A 394 -14.31 1.20 -8.57
N ASP A 395 -13.48 2.19 -8.85
CA ASP A 395 -13.01 3.15 -7.84
C ASP A 395 -14.15 3.96 -7.24
N ASN A 396 -15.06 4.45 -8.09
CA ASN A 396 -16.28 5.12 -7.63
C ASN A 396 -17.21 4.17 -6.88
N PHE A 397 -17.32 2.92 -7.32
CA PHE A 397 -18.11 1.90 -6.61
C PHE A 397 -17.62 1.73 -5.17
N TYR A 398 -16.32 1.47 -4.94
CA TYR A 398 -15.79 1.30 -3.59
C TYR A 398 -15.79 2.60 -2.77
N LYS A 399 -15.54 3.74 -3.40
CA LYS A 399 -15.63 5.06 -2.77
C LYS A 399 -17.04 5.33 -2.26
N TYR A 400 -18.06 5.12 -3.09
CA TYR A 400 -19.46 5.33 -2.69
C TYR A 400 -19.95 4.29 -1.69
N MET A 401 -19.42 3.06 -1.74
CA MET A 401 -19.63 2.11 -0.65
C MET A 401 -19.06 2.63 0.67
N ALA A 402 -17.84 3.18 0.69
CA ALA A 402 -17.22 3.71 1.90
C ALA A 402 -18.02 4.85 2.55
N TRP A 403 -18.77 5.62 1.76
CA TRP A 403 -19.67 6.68 2.23
C TRP A 403 -20.92 6.17 2.97
N GLU A 404 -21.26 4.88 2.85
CA GLU A 404 -22.45 4.32 3.49
C GLU A 404 -22.33 4.34 5.03
N GLY A 405 -23.21 5.12 5.68
CA GLY A 405 -23.16 5.42 7.11
C GLY A 405 -22.70 6.86 7.42
N LEU A 406 -22.04 7.52 6.46
CA LEU A 406 -21.50 8.88 6.61
C LEU A 406 -22.32 9.94 5.84
N HIS A 407 -23.47 9.58 5.30
CA HIS A 407 -24.31 10.44 4.45
C HIS A 407 -24.86 11.71 5.12
N LYS A 408 -24.71 11.86 6.45
CA LYS A 408 -25.16 13.03 7.20
C LYS A 408 -24.04 14.02 7.51
N THR A 409 -22.81 13.69 7.13
CA THR A 409 -21.62 14.51 7.41
C THR A 409 -21.56 15.73 6.50
N GLU A 410 -20.93 16.81 6.97
CA GLU A 410 -20.74 18.02 6.18
C GLU A 410 -19.93 17.76 4.91
N GLN A 411 -18.92 16.90 5.00
CA GLN A 411 -18.11 16.52 3.84
C GLN A 411 -18.89 15.68 2.84
N PHE A 412 -19.74 14.74 3.27
CA PHE A 412 -20.63 14.05 2.33
C PHE A 412 -21.56 15.03 1.63
N GLN A 413 -22.11 16.00 2.37
CA GLN A 413 -22.89 17.05 1.74
C GLN A 413 -22.02 17.77 0.70
N THR A 414 -20.86 18.29 1.06
CA THR A 414 -20.00 19.05 0.13
C THR A 414 -19.58 18.24 -1.11
N ASP A 415 -19.14 17.00 -0.93
CA ASP A 415 -18.59 16.16 -2.00
C ASP A 415 -19.66 15.50 -2.87
N ILE A 416 -20.88 15.31 -2.35
CA ILE A 416 -21.96 14.55 -3.02
C ILE A 416 -23.21 15.43 -3.26
N ILE A 417 -23.21 16.73 -2.92
CA ILE A 417 -24.36 17.66 -3.09
C ILE A 417 -24.77 17.84 -4.56
N ASP A 418 -23.85 17.74 -5.53
CA ASP A 418 -24.23 17.81 -6.95
C ASP A 418 -25.26 16.71 -7.21
N GLU A 419 -26.45 17.10 -7.68
CA GLU A 419 -27.56 16.18 -7.96
C GLU A 419 -27.11 15.03 -8.89
N ASN A 420 -26.13 15.28 -9.75
CA ASN A 420 -25.50 14.26 -10.57
C ASN A 420 -24.64 13.29 -9.75
N LEU A 421 -23.82 13.78 -8.82
CA LEU A 421 -23.00 12.94 -7.93
C LEU A 421 -23.87 12.15 -6.95
N LYS A 422 -24.92 12.76 -6.42
CA LYS A 422 -25.92 12.08 -5.58
C LYS A 422 -26.63 10.96 -6.33
N ASN A 423 -27.08 11.23 -7.56
CA ASN A 423 -27.69 10.19 -8.38
C ASN A 423 -26.70 9.06 -8.67
N LYS A 424 -25.44 9.37 -9.00
CA LYS A 424 -24.39 8.36 -9.17
C LYS A 424 -24.20 7.53 -7.90
N TYR A 425 -24.01 8.18 -6.75
CA TYR A 425 -23.93 7.52 -5.45
C TYR A 425 -25.10 6.57 -5.23
N ASP A 426 -26.34 7.03 -5.46
CA ASP A 426 -27.54 6.20 -5.30
C ASP A 426 -27.57 5.04 -6.30
N GLN A 427 -27.13 5.22 -7.55
CA GLN A 427 -27.03 4.11 -8.50
C GLN A 427 -25.99 3.07 -8.06
N TYR A 428 -24.76 3.48 -7.72
CA TYR A 428 -23.74 2.56 -7.23
C TYR A 428 -24.21 1.84 -5.95
N ARG A 429 -24.86 2.56 -5.02
CA ARG A 429 -25.43 2.02 -3.79
C ARG A 429 -26.59 1.03 -4.03
N LEU A 430 -27.43 1.25 -5.04
CA LEU A 430 -28.49 0.30 -5.39
C LEU A 430 -27.91 -0.96 -6.07
N ARG A 431 -26.92 -0.79 -6.96
CA ARG A 431 -26.29 -1.92 -7.67
C ARG A 431 -25.40 -2.77 -6.78
N PHE A 432 -24.98 -2.21 -5.65
CA PHE A 432 -24.37 -2.96 -4.58
C PHE A 432 -25.28 -4.09 -4.04
N GLU A 433 -26.58 -3.83 -3.91
CA GLU A 433 -27.56 -4.85 -3.50
C GLU A 433 -27.85 -5.84 -4.64
N ASP A 434 -27.92 -5.36 -5.89
CA ASP A 434 -28.18 -6.20 -7.07
C ASP A 434 -27.01 -7.15 -7.42
N GLY A 435 -25.76 -6.68 -7.34
CA GLY A 435 -24.56 -7.43 -7.73
C GLY A 435 -24.28 -8.66 -6.87
N ASN A 436 -24.96 -8.76 -5.73
CA ASN A 436 -24.86 -9.82 -4.75
C ASN A 436 -26.06 -10.77 -4.72
N SER A 437 -27.13 -10.46 -5.46
CA SER A 437 -28.37 -11.25 -5.55
C SER A 437 -28.20 -12.69 -6.07
N VAL A 438 -26.99 -13.08 -6.47
CA VAL A 438 -26.73 -14.40 -7.08
C VAL A 438 -25.94 -15.35 -6.18
N ASN A 439 -25.34 -14.97 -5.04
CA ASN A 439 -24.69 -15.99 -4.18
C ASN A 439 -24.23 -15.71 -2.73
N LEU A 440 -24.47 -14.59 -2.04
CA LEU A 440 -23.68 -14.30 -0.81
C LEU A 440 -24.38 -13.52 0.32
N ASP A 441 -25.64 -13.82 0.65
CA ASP A 441 -26.26 -13.26 1.86
C ASP A 441 -25.89 -14.08 3.11
N CYS A 442 -25.45 -13.41 4.18
CA CYS A 442 -25.24 -14.04 5.49
C CYS A 442 -26.60 -14.21 6.20
N GLN A 443 -27.30 -15.31 5.90
CA GLN A 443 -28.51 -15.71 6.64
C GLN A 443 -28.20 -16.51 7.90
#